data_AF-A0A945LV83-F1
#
_entry.id   AF-A0A945LV83-F1
#
_cell.length_a   1.000
_cell.length_b   1.000
_cell.length_c   1.000
_cell.angle_alpha   90.00
_cell.angle_beta   90.00
_cell.angle_gamma   90.00
#
_symmetry.space_group_name_H-M   'P 1'
#
loop_
_entity.id
_entity.type
_entity.pdbx_description
1 polymer ?
#
loop_
_entity_poly.entity_id
_entity_poly.type
_entity_poly.pdbx_seq_one_letter_code
_entity_poly.pdbx_strand_id
1 'polypeptide(L)' 'WLRGPLRDWAEELISESRLKAEGLINPQPVRRAWSEHLSGRRNNQHALWNVLMFQAWNATRNSALDG' A
#
# COMPACT_ATOMS: atom_id res chain seq x y z
N TRP A 1 10.17 2.60 10.05
CA TRP A 1 10.44 1.52 9.09
C TRP A 1 9.76 1.77 7.74
N LEU A 2 8.46 2.13 7.67
CA LEU A 2 7.81 2.53 6.40
C LEU A 2 8.45 3.74 5.71
N ARG A 3 9.00 4.70 6.46
CA ARG A 3 9.79 5.81 5.90
C ARG A 3 11.24 5.44 5.52
N GLY A 4 11.66 4.21 5.79
CA GLY A 4 13.04 3.76 5.62
C GLY A 4 13.10 2.47 4.82
N PRO A 5 13.61 1.35 5.38
CA PRO A 5 13.90 0.14 4.60
C PRO A 5 12.68 -0.50 3.93
N LEU A 6 11.46 -0.22 4.42
CA LEU A 6 10.22 -0.77 3.85
C LEU A 6 9.49 0.24 2.94
N ARG A 7 10.12 1.36 2.59
CA ARG A 7 9.49 2.42 1.79
C ARG A 7 9.13 1.95 0.39
N ASP A 8 10.11 1.40 -0.33
CA ASP A 8 9.93 1.05 -1.74
C ASP A 8 8.94 -0.11 -1.90
N TRP A 9 9.05 -1.11 -1.03
CA TRP A 9 8.07 -2.20 -0.91
C TRP A 9 6.66 -1.67 -0.66
N ALA A 10 6.50 -0.70 0.25
CA ALA A 10 5.20 -0.12 0.52
C ALA A 10 4.68 0.67 -0.70
N GLU A 11 5.51 1.51 -1.30
CA GLU A 11 5.18 2.31 -2.47
C GLU A 11 4.65 1.45 -3.63
N GLU A 12 5.28 0.30 -3.89
CA GLU A 12 4.85 -0.65 -4.92
C GLU A 12 3.44 -1.22 -4.65
N LEU A 13 3.22 -1.72 -3.42
CA LEU A 13 1.95 -2.34 -3.01
C LEU A 13 0.77 -1.36 -2.98
N ILE A 14 1.01 -0.09 -2.67
CA ILE A 14 -0.04 0.95 -2.59
C ILE A 14 0.12 2.03 -3.66
N SER A 15 0.74 1.68 -4.79
CA SER A 15 0.83 2.56 -5.95
C SER A 15 -0.57 2.83 -6.51
N GLU A 16 -0.83 4.07 -6.93
CA GLU A 16 -2.17 4.46 -7.39
C GLU A 16 -2.62 3.63 -8.60
N SER A 17 -1.71 3.34 -9.53
CA SER A 17 -1.96 2.47 -10.69
C SER A 17 -2.44 1.08 -10.27
N ARG A 18 -1.76 0.46 -9.32
CA ARG A 18 -2.10 -0.88 -8.81
C ARG A 18 -3.46 -0.88 -8.12
N LEU A 19 -3.68 0.06 -7.21
CA LEU A 19 -4.95 0.20 -6.49
C LEU A 19 -6.12 0.37 -7.45
N LYS A 20 -5.94 1.16 -8.52
CA LYS A 20 -6.95 1.32 -9.59
C LYS A 20 -7.18 0.05 -10.39
N ALA A 21 -6.11 -0.66 -10.78
CA ALA A 21 -6.21 -1.87 -11.58
C ALA A 21 -6.92 -3.00 -10.84
N GLU A 22 -6.67 -3.15 -9.53
CA GLU A 22 -7.31 -4.16 -8.70
C GLU A 22 -8.76 -3.82 -8.36
N GLY A 23 -9.09 -2.53 -8.24
CA GLY A 23 -10.46 -2.06 -7.98
C GLY A 23 -11.01 -2.38 -6.58
N LEU A 24 -10.18 -2.93 -5.67
CA LEU A 24 -10.59 -3.37 -4.33
C LEU A 24 -10.49 -2.26 -3.27
N ILE A 25 -9.59 -1.29 -3.47
CA ILE A 25 -9.30 -0.22 -2.50
C ILE A 25 -9.31 1.12 -3.23
N ASN A 26 -10.03 2.10 -2.68
CA ASN A 26 -9.99 3.47 -3.20
C ASN A 26 -8.58 4.06 -3.02
N PRO A 27 -7.87 4.45 -4.12
CA PRO A 27 -6.51 4.96 -4.03
C PRO A 27 -6.39 6.26 -3.25
N GLN A 28 -7.37 7.16 -3.37
CA GLN A 28 -7.27 8.54 -2.88
C GLN A 28 -6.95 8.64 -1.37
N PRO A 29 -7.70 8.00 -0.45
CA PRO A 29 -7.38 8.05 0.97
C PRO A 29 -6.04 7.39 1.31
N VAL A 30 -5.66 6.32 0.60
CA VAL A 30 -4.39 5.61 0.83
C VAL A 30 -3.21 6.48 0.43
N ARG A 31 -3.25 7.08 -0.76
CA ARG A 31 -2.19 7.98 -1.25
C ARG A 31 -2.03 9.22 -0.36
N ARG A 32 -3.13 9.78 0.13
CA ARG A 32 -3.10 10.86 1.11
C ARG A 32 -2.44 10.42 2.42
N ALA A 33 -2.88 9.31 2.99
CA ALA A 33 -2.35 8.79 4.25
C ALA A 33 -0.85 8.47 4.13
N TRP A 34 -0.43 7.95 2.98
CA TRP A 34 0.96 7.67 2.65
C TRP A 34 1.82 8.94 2.60
N SER A 35 1.36 9.98 1.86
CA SER A 35 2.05 11.27 1.80
C SER A 35 2.17 11.96 3.17
N GLU A 36 1.10 11.94 3.97
CA GLU A 36 1.11 12.46 5.33
C GLU A 36 2.07 11.67 6.25
N HIS A 37 2.18 10.36 6.06
CA HIS A 37 3.13 9.52 6.80
C HIS A 37 4.58 9.81 6.40
N LEU A 38 4.88 9.88 5.10
CA LEU A 38 6.22 10.16 4.57
C LEU A 38 6.73 11.54 4.99
N SER A 39 5.86 12.55 4.98
CA SER A 39 6.20 13.91 5.42
C SER A 39 6.34 14.06 6.94
N GLY A 40 5.97 13.05 7.72
CA GLY A 40 5.94 13.13 9.18
C GLY A 40 4.79 13.95 9.75
N ARG A 41 3.91 14.50 8.90
CA ARG A 41 2.76 15.33 9.31
C ARG A 41 1.79 14.54 10.19
N ARG A 42 1.56 13.26 9.89
CA ARG A 42 0.72 12.36 10.70
C ARG A 42 1.32 10.96 10.76
N ASN A 43 1.12 10.29 11.88
CA ASN A 43 1.50 8.89 12.01
C ASN A 43 0.38 7.95 11.55
N ASN A 44 0.28 7.71 10.25
CA ASN A 44 -0.69 6.76 9.68
C ASN A 44 -0.19 5.30 9.64
N GLN A 45 0.87 4.95 10.39
CA GLN A 45 1.56 3.66 10.27
C GLN A 45 0.63 2.44 10.41
N HIS A 46 -0.32 2.47 11.36
CA HIS A 46 -1.19 1.32 11.63
C HIS A 46 -2.21 1.11 10.50
N ALA A 47 -2.83 2.20 10.04
CA ALA A 47 -3.78 2.14 8.93
C ALA A 47 -3.09 1.70 7.63
N LEU A 48 -1.90 2.24 7.34
CA LEU A 48 -1.10 1.85 6.18
C LEU A 48 -0.68 0.39 6.26
N TRP A 49 -0.28 -0.09 7.44
CA TRP A 49 0.09 -1.49 7.62
C TRP A 49 -1.06 -2.45 7.30
N ASN A 50 -2.29 -2.13 7.72
CA ASN A 50 -3.46 -2.96 7.39
C ASN A 50 -3.67 -3.08 5.88
N VAL A 51 -3.54 -1.96 5.15
CA VAL A 51 -3.64 -1.95 3.67
C VAL A 51 -2.51 -2.74 3.04
N LEU A 52 -1.28 -2.59 3.55
CA LEU A 52 -0.10 -3.29 3.03
C LEU A 52 -0.18 -4.80 3.23
N MET A 53 -0.67 -5.26 4.39
CA MET A 53 -0.87 -6.69 4.63
C MET A 53 -1.93 -7.28 3.70
N PHE A 54 -3.04 -6.57 3.50
CA PHE A 54 -4.03 -6.97 2.52
C PHE A 54 -3.44 -7.05 1.12
N GLN A 55 -2.66 -6.03 0.71
CA GLN A 55 -2.06 -5.98 -0.61
C GLN A 55 -1.02 -7.07 -0.85
N ALA A 56 -0.19 -7.36 0.16
CA ALA A 56 0.79 -8.44 0.10
C ALA A 56 0.10 -9.81 -0.06
N TRP A 57 -0.98 -10.05 0.68
CA TRP A 57 -1.77 -11.28 0.55
C TRP A 57 -2.52 -11.37 -0.79
N ASN A 58 -3.04 -10.26 -1.30
CA ASN A 58 -3.70 -10.25 -2.60
C ASN A 58 -2.70 -10.53 -3.73
N ALA A 59 -1.47 -10.00 -3.62
CA ALA A 59 -0.39 -10.29 -4.57
C ALA A 59 -0.09 -11.79 -4.66
N THR A 60 0.03 -12.48 -3.52
CA THR A 60 0.33 -13.92 -3.50
C THR A 60 -0.81 -14.75 -4.07
N ARG A 61 -2.06 -14.32 -3.90
CA ARG A 61 -3.23 -14.97 -4.50
C ARG A 61 -3.28 -14.84 -6.02
N ASN A 62 -2.98 -13.67 -6.57
CA ASN A 62 -3.00 -13.47 -8.01
C ASN A 62 -1.87 -14.24 -8.70
N SER A 63 -0.68 -14.31 -8.09
CA SER A 63 0.42 -15.14 -8.61
C SER A 63 0.12 -16.64 -8.68
N ALA A 64 -0.85 -17.13 -7.90
CA ALA A 64 -1.28 -18.53 -7.93
C ALA A 64 -2.34 -18.84 -8.99
N LEU A 65 -2.90 -17.82 -9.66
CA LEU A 65 -3.91 -17.96 -10.72
C LEU A 65 -3.30 -17.81 -12.13
N ASP A 66 -2.04 -17.37 -12.22
CA ASP A 66 -1.27 -17.17 -13.46
C ASP A 66 -0.38 -18.38 -13.82
N GLY A 67 -0.51 -19.52 -13.12
CA GLY A 67 0.22 -20.77 -13.37
C GLY A 67 -0.73 -21.94 -13.57
#